data_AF-A0AAD5UR59-F1
#
_entry.id   AF-A0AAD5UR59-F1
#
_cell.length_a   1.000
_cell.length_b   1.000
_cell.length_c   1.000
_cell.angle_alpha   90.00
_cell.angle_beta   90.00
_cell.angle_gamma   90.00
#
_symmetry.space_group_name_H-M   'P 1'
#
loop_
_entity.id
_entity.type
_entity.pdbx_description
1 polymer ?
#
loop_
_entity_poly.entity_id
_entity_poly.type
_entity_poly.pdbx_seq_one_letter_code
_entity_poly.pdbx_strand_id
1 'polypeptide(L)'
;MKFDNSTGDPNMYNNLLFRLGRASITNSRLNKKDHAISYLEVFIESQTDPNQKEAEAKACKQLGMLYSKIEKYDLSANYFDRHYQLVKTLPPSKNLLIESSMVQLGIAKANSKMQFFFETVADPKGTLAIVKFKEDSSFGDYLPPAHRVTIQ
;
A
#
# COMPACT_ATOMS: atom_id res chain seq x y z
N MET A 1 7.70 11.58 24.65
CA MET A 1 8.52 10.56 25.34
C MET A 1 9.60 10.15 24.35
N LYS A 2 10.84 10.62 24.52
CA LYS A 2 11.97 10.23 23.67
C LYS A 2 12.53 8.93 24.25
N PHE A 3 12.46 7.84 23.49
CA PHE A 3 13.09 6.58 23.89
C PHE A 3 14.58 6.69 23.55
N ASP A 4 15.41 6.56 24.59
CA ASP A 4 16.87 6.56 24.50
C ASP A 4 17.34 5.32 23.73
N ASN A 5 18.24 5.52 22.78
CA ASN A 5 18.73 4.52 21.82
C ASN A 5 20.05 3.88 22.29
N SER A 6 20.37 3.97 23.58
CA SER A 6 21.70 3.64 24.10
C SER A 6 21.87 2.22 24.66
N THR A 7 20.82 1.40 24.80
CA THR A 7 20.96 0.07 25.47
C THR A 7 20.09 -1.08 24.94
N GLY A 8 19.44 -0.96 23.77
CA GLY A 8 18.56 -2.02 23.23
C GLY A 8 18.95 -2.47 21.83
N ASP A 9 18.93 -3.78 21.57
CA ASP A 9 19.04 -4.34 20.21
C ASP A 9 18.13 -3.54 19.25
N PRO A 10 18.65 -2.91 18.18
CA PRO A 10 17.87 -2.15 17.21
C PRO A 10 16.65 -2.92 16.68
N ASN A 11 16.75 -4.25 16.62
CA ASN A 11 15.64 -5.12 16.22
C ASN A 11 14.52 -5.17 17.26
N MET A 12 14.83 -5.07 18.55
CA MET A 12 13.84 -5.05 19.62
C MET A 12 13.05 -3.73 19.63
N TYR A 13 13.72 -2.60 19.41
CA TYR A 13 13.08 -1.29 19.28
C TYR A 13 12.17 -1.23 18.05
N ASN A 14 12.66 -1.69 16.89
CA ASN A 14 11.89 -1.76 15.66
C ASN A 14 10.66 -2.68 15.81
N ASN A 15 10.81 -3.84 16.46
CA ASN A 15 9.68 -4.72 16.76
C ASN A 15 8.65 -4.08 17.70
N LEU A 16 9.09 -3.28 18.68
CA LEU A 16 8.18 -2.56 19.57
C LEU A 16 7.38 -1.50 18.80
N LEU A 17 8.04 -0.71 17.94
CA LEU A 17 7.38 0.27 17.09
C LEU A 17 6.32 -0.38 16.18
N PHE A 18 6.66 -1.51 15.55
CA PHE A 18 5.71 -2.26 14.73
C PHE A 18 4.49 -2.73 15.54
N ARG A 19 4.69 -3.26 16.76
CA ARG A 19 3.61 -3.69 17.65
C ARG A 19 2.74 -2.53 18.11
N LEU A 20 3.33 -1.39 18.47
CA LEU A 20 2.61 -0.18 18.87
C LEU A 20 1.78 0.39 17.71
N GLY A 21 2.35 0.40 16.49
CA GLY A 21 1.64 0.75 15.27
C GLY A 21 0.40 -0.12 15.06
N ARG A 22 0.55 -1.45 15.13
CA ARG A 22 -0.57 -2.39 14.98
C ARG A 22 -1.65 -2.24 16.06
N ALA A 23 -1.25 -2.07 17.32
CA ALA A 23 -2.20 -1.89 18.42
C ALA A 23 -2.97 -0.56 18.32
N SER A 24 -2.36 0.46 17.75
CA SER A 24 -3.00 1.77 17.56
C SER A 24 -4.08 1.71 16.46
N ILE A 25 -3.96 0.81 15.48
CA ILE A 25 -4.94 0.60 14.40
C ILE A 25 -6.25 -0.03 14.90
N THR A 26 -6.20 -0.89 15.92
CA THR A 26 -7.40 -1.56 16.47
C THR A 26 -8.25 -0.62 17.33
N ASN A 27 -7.75 0.58 17.64
CA ASN A 27 -8.42 1.53 18.50
C ASN A 27 -8.94 2.72 17.68
N SER A 28 -10.26 2.87 17.57
CA SER A 28 -10.96 3.67 16.55
C SER A 28 -10.79 5.20 16.61
N ARG A 29 -9.99 5.75 17.54
CA ARG A 29 -9.87 7.20 17.74
C ARG A 29 -8.88 7.82 16.73
N LEU A 30 -9.26 8.94 16.10
CA LEU A 30 -8.44 9.67 15.11
C LEU A 30 -7.03 9.97 15.62
N ASN A 31 -6.90 10.52 16.84
CA ASN A 31 -5.59 10.80 17.44
C ASN A 31 -4.67 9.57 17.52
N LYS A 32 -5.21 8.34 17.60
CA LYS A 32 -4.40 7.12 17.66
C LYS A 32 -3.96 6.64 16.27
N LYS A 33 -4.67 7.02 15.20
CA LYS A 33 -4.24 6.75 13.82
C LYS A 33 -2.98 7.55 13.49
N ASP A 34 -2.89 8.81 13.91
CA ASP A 34 -1.70 9.64 13.68
C ASP A 34 -0.46 9.07 14.39
N HIS A 35 -0.64 8.59 15.63
CA HIS A 35 0.43 7.86 16.33
C HIS A 35 0.80 6.56 15.62
N ALA A 36 -0.19 5.81 15.12
CA ALA A 36 0.05 4.58 14.36
C ALA A 36 0.88 4.86 13.09
N ILE A 37 0.54 5.92 12.35
CA ILE A 37 1.27 6.37 11.17
C ILE A 37 2.72 6.70 11.57
N SER A 38 2.90 7.56 12.57
CA SER A 38 4.24 7.96 13.02
C SER A 38 5.11 6.78 13.45
N TYR A 39 4.57 5.84 14.24
CA TYR A 39 5.34 4.67 14.66
C TYR A 39 5.73 3.75 13.50
N LEU A 40 4.84 3.58 12.52
CA LEU A 40 5.10 2.74 11.35
C LEU A 40 6.07 3.39 10.37
N GLU A 41 6.03 4.72 10.21
CA GLU A 41 6.99 5.48 9.39
C GLU A 41 8.39 5.37 9.98
N VAL A 42 8.54 5.66 11.29
CA VAL A 42 9.82 5.53 11.97
C VAL A 42 10.35 4.10 11.87
N PHE A 43 9.50 3.09 12.05
CA PHE A 43 9.90 1.69 11.89
C PHE A 43 10.45 1.38 10.50
N ILE A 44 9.83 1.91 9.45
CA ILE A 44 10.26 1.67 8.07
C ILE A 44 11.57 2.43 7.76
N GLU A 45 11.73 3.64 8.28
CA GLU A 45 12.92 4.46 8.09
C GLU A 45 14.13 3.95 8.89
N SER A 46 13.90 3.38 10.08
CA SER A 46 14.94 2.79 10.93
C SER A 46 15.29 1.35 10.57
N GLN A 47 14.64 0.77 9.56
CA GLN A 47 14.85 -0.60 9.16
C GLN A 47 16.09 -0.74 8.27
N THR A 48 17.14 -1.37 8.79
CA THR A 48 18.38 -1.65 8.05
C THR A 48 18.65 -3.14 7.86
N ASP A 49 17.86 -4.02 8.49
CA ASP A 49 18.05 -5.48 8.41
C ASP A 49 17.36 -6.06 7.17
N PRO A 50 18.10 -6.64 6.22
CA PRO A 50 17.53 -7.26 5.02
C PRO A 50 16.63 -8.47 5.32
N ASN A 51 16.70 -9.05 6.53
CA ASN A 51 15.84 -10.15 6.95
C ASN A 51 14.43 -9.68 7.36
N GLN A 52 14.23 -8.37 7.56
CA GLN A 52 12.95 -7.80 8.03
C GLN A 52 12.01 -7.38 6.91
N LYS A 53 12.30 -7.74 5.65
CA LYS A 53 11.45 -7.40 4.48
C LYS A 53 9.99 -7.79 4.65
N GLU A 54 9.68 -8.90 5.33
CA GLU A 54 8.29 -9.29 5.59
C GLU A 54 7.60 -8.33 6.59
N ALA A 55 8.31 -7.90 7.62
CA ALA A 55 7.79 -6.94 8.60
C ALA A 55 7.61 -5.55 7.96
N GLU A 56 8.58 -5.12 7.15
CA GLU A 56 8.51 -3.90 6.35
C GLU A 56 7.32 -3.93 5.38
N ALA A 57 7.11 -5.04 4.67
CA ALA A 57 5.98 -5.21 3.76
C ALA A 57 4.65 -5.08 4.51
N LYS A 58 4.54 -5.67 5.71
CA LYS A 58 3.34 -5.55 6.55
C LYS A 58 3.14 -4.11 7.01
N ALA A 59 4.19 -3.40 7.42
CA ALA A 59 4.10 -2.00 7.83
C ALA A 59 3.65 -1.09 6.67
N CYS A 60 4.21 -1.28 5.47
CA CYS A 60 3.79 -0.58 4.25
C CYS A 60 2.31 -0.79 3.95
N LYS A 61 1.82 -2.04 4.04
CA LYS A 61 0.38 -2.33 3.88
C LYS A 61 -0.48 -1.56 4.87
N GLN A 62 -0.08 -1.54 6.16
CA GLN A 62 -0.85 -0.84 7.19
C GLN A 62 -0.86 0.68 6.98
N LEU A 63 0.27 1.28 6.59
CA LEU A 63 0.33 2.69 6.22
C LEU A 63 -0.54 2.99 5.00
N GLY A 64 -0.49 2.15 3.96
CA GLY A 64 -1.37 2.26 2.79
C GLY A 64 -2.84 2.34 3.20
N MET A 65 -3.28 1.43 4.08
CA MET A 65 -4.65 1.42 4.61
C MET A 65 -4.98 2.64 5.48
N LEU A 66 -4.05 3.10 6.33
CA LEU A 66 -4.25 4.27 7.19
C LEU A 66 -4.38 5.54 6.36
N TYR A 67 -3.52 5.72 5.35
CA TYR A 67 -3.57 6.85 4.45
C TYR A 67 -4.82 6.84 3.56
N SER A 68 -5.32 5.67 3.13
CA SER A 68 -6.63 5.57 2.47
C SER A 68 -7.76 6.07 3.37
N LYS A 69 -7.74 5.75 4.67
CA LYS A 69 -8.79 6.13 5.63
C LYS A 69 -8.84 7.62 5.95
N ILE A 70 -7.75 8.35 5.72
CA ILE A 70 -7.67 9.81 5.88
C ILE A 70 -7.63 10.52 4.53
N GLU A 71 -8.04 9.82 3.46
CA GLU A 71 -8.21 10.35 2.09
C GLU A 71 -6.93 10.93 1.46
N LYS A 72 -5.76 10.56 2.00
CA LYS A 72 -4.46 10.88 1.41
C LYS A 72 -4.06 9.79 0.42
N TYR A 73 -4.77 9.73 -0.70
CA TYR A 73 -4.69 8.62 -1.65
C TYR A 73 -3.35 8.50 -2.36
N ASP A 74 -2.63 9.61 -2.61
CA ASP A 74 -1.29 9.55 -3.21
C ASP A 74 -0.29 8.83 -2.29
N LEU A 75 -0.28 9.21 -1.01
CA LEU A 75 0.56 8.54 -0.01
C LEU A 75 0.15 7.07 0.17
N SER A 76 -1.15 6.80 0.16
CA SER A 76 -1.69 5.45 0.19
C SER A 76 -1.15 4.60 -0.97
N ALA A 77 -1.19 5.13 -2.20
CA ALA A 77 -0.68 4.46 -3.39
C ALA A 77 0.82 4.20 -3.30
N ASN A 78 1.62 5.15 -2.80
CA ASN A 78 3.06 4.97 -2.62
C ASN A 78 3.38 3.83 -1.64
N TYR A 79 2.70 3.76 -0.50
CA TYR A 79 2.92 2.68 0.46
C TYR A 79 2.41 1.32 -0.04
N PHE A 80 1.31 1.27 -0.79
CA PHE A 80 0.88 0.03 -1.43
C PHE A 80 1.83 -0.41 -2.56
N ASP A 81 2.46 0.53 -3.27
CA ASP A 81 3.47 0.20 -4.28
C ASP A 81 4.70 -0.42 -3.63
N ARG A 82 5.24 0.22 -2.57
CA ARG A 82 6.34 -0.36 -1.78
C ARG A 82 5.98 -1.73 -1.20
N HIS A 83 4.76 -1.90 -0.68
CA HIS A 83 4.27 -3.20 -0.22
C HIS A 83 4.31 -4.25 -1.34
N TYR A 84 3.79 -3.93 -2.53
CA TYR A 84 3.80 -4.81 -3.68
C TYR A 84 5.23 -5.19 -4.10
N GLN A 85 6.15 -4.22 -4.19
CA GLN A 85 7.54 -4.50 -4.53
C GLN A 85 8.22 -5.40 -3.50
N LEU A 86 8.02 -5.16 -2.20
CA LEU A 86 8.61 -5.99 -1.15
C LEU A 86 8.08 -7.42 -1.19
N VAL A 87 6.78 -7.61 -1.35
CA VAL A 87 6.16 -8.94 -1.41
C VAL A 87 6.69 -9.77 -2.58
N LYS A 88 6.99 -9.15 -3.73
CA LYS A 88 7.63 -9.83 -4.87
C LYS A 88 9.03 -10.38 -4.56
N THR A 89 9.69 -9.86 -3.53
CA THR A 89 11.02 -10.34 -3.10
C THR A 89 10.94 -11.43 -2.03
N LEU A 90 9.73 -11.76 -1.54
CA LEU A 90 9.53 -12.80 -0.53
C LEU A 90 9.50 -14.20 -1.16
N PRO A 91 9.67 -15.27 -0.35
CA PRO A 91 9.62 -16.64 -0.85
C PRO A 91 8.29 -17.00 -1.56
N PRO A 92 8.29 -17.96 -2.51
CA PRO A 92 7.10 -18.33 -3.29
C PRO A 92 5.86 -18.73 -2.48
N SER A 93 6.03 -19.17 -1.22
CA SER A 93 4.93 -19.46 -0.29
C SER A 93 4.06 -18.24 0.04
N LYS A 94 4.48 -17.04 -0.37
CA LYS A 94 3.77 -15.77 -0.20
C LYS A 94 3.14 -15.24 -1.49
N ASN A 95 3.11 -16.00 -2.59
CA ASN A 95 2.59 -15.51 -3.88
C ASN A 95 1.15 -14.96 -3.83
N LEU A 96 0.28 -15.52 -2.98
CA LEU A 96 -1.08 -14.99 -2.76
C LEU A 96 -1.09 -13.54 -2.24
N LEU A 97 -0.01 -13.09 -1.59
CA LEU A 97 0.15 -11.70 -1.16
C LEU A 97 0.45 -10.77 -2.35
N ILE A 98 1.03 -11.28 -3.45
CA ILE A 98 1.32 -10.50 -4.67
C ILE A 98 -0.01 -10.06 -5.28
N GLU A 99 -0.93 -11.00 -5.51
CA GLU A 99 -2.25 -10.68 -6.08
C GLU A 99 -3.03 -9.69 -5.20
N SER A 100 -3.09 -9.94 -3.88
CA SER A 100 -3.77 -9.06 -2.94
C SER A 100 -3.15 -7.66 -2.87
N SER A 101 -1.83 -7.55 -3.00
CA SER A 101 -1.13 -6.24 -3.00
C SER A 101 -1.34 -5.47 -4.30
N MET A 102 -1.42 -6.15 -5.45
CA MET A 102 -1.78 -5.53 -6.73
C MET A 102 -3.18 -4.92 -6.69
N VAL A 103 -4.17 -5.64 -6.13
CA VAL A 103 -5.54 -5.14 -6.00
C VAL A 103 -5.59 -3.87 -5.15
N GLN A 104 -4.95 -3.89 -3.98
CA GLN A 104 -4.90 -2.72 -3.10
C GLN A 104 -4.19 -1.52 -3.74
N LEU A 105 -3.10 -1.76 -4.47
CA LEU A 105 -2.40 -0.73 -5.24
C LEU A 105 -3.28 -0.13 -6.33
N GLY A 106 -4.00 -0.96 -7.08
CA GLY A 106 -4.93 -0.53 -8.11
C GLY A 106 -6.04 0.36 -7.56
N ILE A 107 -6.66 -0.05 -6.44
CA ILE A 107 -7.69 0.74 -5.75
C ILE A 107 -7.14 2.08 -5.29
N ALA A 108 -5.96 2.11 -4.65
CA ALA A 108 -5.38 3.36 -4.19
C ALA A 108 -5.00 4.32 -5.33
N LYS A 109 -4.43 3.79 -6.43
CA LYS A 109 -4.15 4.57 -7.64
C LYS A 109 -5.44 5.12 -8.26
N ALA A 110 -6.50 4.32 -8.34
CA ALA A 110 -7.80 4.78 -8.82
C ALA A 110 -8.35 5.93 -7.96
N ASN A 111 -8.34 5.76 -6.63
CA ASN A 111 -8.77 6.81 -5.70
C ASN A 111 -7.95 8.09 -5.84
N SER A 112 -6.62 7.99 -6.03
CA SER A 112 -5.75 9.18 -6.24
C SER A 112 -6.07 9.97 -7.51
N LYS A 113 -6.69 9.32 -8.51
CA LYS A 113 -7.07 9.94 -9.78
C LYS A 113 -8.56 10.27 -9.87
N MET A 114 -9.34 9.92 -8.86
CA MET A 114 -10.80 10.02 -8.92
C MET A 114 -11.28 11.47 -9.08
N GLN A 115 -10.65 12.42 -8.39
CA GLN A 115 -10.99 13.83 -8.53
C GLN A 115 -10.75 14.34 -9.96
N PHE A 116 -9.56 14.05 -10.52
CA PHE A 116 -9.25 14.42 -11.90
C PHE A 116 -10.23 13.80 -12.90
N PHE A 117 -10.63 12.54 -12.67
CA PHE A 117 -11.65 11.90 -13.50
C PHE A 117 -12.99 12.64 -13.42
N PHE A 118 -13.46 13.00 -12.22
CA PHE A 118 -14.70 13.76 -12.06
C PHE A 118 -14.65 15.12 -12.74
N GLU A 119 -13.54 15.85 -12.61
CA GLU A 119 -13.32 17.12 -13.31
C GLU A 119 -13.34 16.92 -14.84
N THR A 120 -12.74 15.84 -15.34
CA THR A 120 -12.70 15.53 -16.77
C THR A 120 -14.09 15.21 -17.35
N VAL A 121 -14.92 14.44 -16.63
CA VAL A 121 -16.27 14.09 -17.10
C VAL A 121 -17.28 15.24 -16.95
N ALA A 122 -17.01 16.21 -16.07
CA ALA A 122 -17.83 17.40 -15.94
C ALA A 122 -17.61 18.38 -17.12
N ASP A 123 -16.46 18.32 -17.78
CA ASP A 123 -16.15 19.10 -18.98
C ASP A 123 -16.59 18.38 -20.28
N PRO A 124 -17.41 19.00 -21.15
CA PRO A 124 -17.80 18.40 -22.42
C PRO A 124 -16.61 18.02 -23.32
N LYS A 125 -15.51 18.79 -23.29
CA LYS A 125 -14.30 18.46 -24.07
C LYS A 125 -13.57 17.26 -23.46
N GLY A 126 -13.42 17.23 -22.14
CA GLY A 126 -12.88 16.08 -21.40
C GLY A 126 -13.67 14.79 -21.65
N THR A 127 -15.00 14.86 -21.63
CA THR A 127 -15.87 13.72 -21.95
C THR A 127 -15.65 13.21 -23.37
N LEU A 128 -15.59 14.12 -24.35
CA LEU A 128 -15.32 13.75 -25.74
C LEU A 128 -13.93 13.08 -25.90
N ALA A 129 -12.92 13.54 -25.15
CA ALA A 129 -11.60 12.94 -25.15
C ALA A 129 -11.61 11.50 -24.60
N ILE A 130 -12.38 11.23 -23.54
CA ILE A 130 -12.53 9.87 -22.99
C ILE A 130 -13.23 8.94 -23.98
N VAL A 131 -14.29 9.41 -24.65
CA VAL A 131 -15.01 8.64 -25.68
C VAL A 131 -14.06 8.27 -26.83
N LYS A 132 -13.32 9.25 -27.36
CA LYS A 132 -12.33 9.00 -28.43
C LYS A 132 -11.24 8.02 -28.00
N PHE A 133 -10.67 8.21 -26.81
CA PHE A 133 -9.68 7.28 -26.27
C PHE A 133 -10.23 5.84 -26.21
N LYS A 134 -11.50 5.68 -25.84
CA LYS A 134 -12.15 4.37 -25.77
C LYS A 134 -12.45 3.76 -27.14
N GLU A 135 -12.79 4.59 -28.12
CA GLU A 135 -12.98 4.17 -29.52
C GLU A 135 -11.64 3.70 -30.13
N ASP A 136 -10.56 4.42 -29.85
CA ASP A 136 -9.22 4.10 -30.36
C ASP A 136 -8.56 2.92 -29.61
N SER A 137 -8.92 2.73 -28.34
CA SER A 137 -8.40 1.64 -27.49
C SER A 137 -9.34 0.44 -27.53
N SER A 138 -9.10 -0.50 -28.46
CA SER A 138 -9.78 -1.80 -28.43
C SER A 138 -9.53 -2.47 -27.07
N PHE A 139 -10.60 -2.92 -26.41
CA PHE A 139 -10.50 -3.61 -25.10
C PHE A 139 -9.96 -5.06 -25.25
N GLY A 140 -9.34 -5.39 -26.38
CA GLY A 140 -9.25 -6.75 -26.92
C GLY A 140 -7.97 -7.54 -26.65
N ASP A 141 -6.86 -6.91 -26.26
CA ASP A 141 -5.56 -7.60 -26.26
C ASP A 141 -5.02 -7.98 -24.87
N TYR A 142 -5.80 -7.78 -23.80
CA TYR A 142 -5.39 -8.21 -22.45
C TYR A 142 -5.96 -9.59 -22.10
N LEU A 143 -5.21 -10.65 -22.42
CA LEU A 143 -5.37 -11.97 -21.82
C LEU A 143 -4.48 -12.05 -20.56
N PRO A 144 -5.03 -12.06 -19.33
CA PRO A 144 -4.22 -12.36 -18.16
C PRO A 144 -3.67 -13.80 -18.29
N PRO A 145 -2.43 -14.08 -17.84
CA PRO A 145 -1.87 -15.42 -17.90
C PRO A 145 -2.77 -16.38 -17.10
N ALA A 146 -3.42 -17.29 -17.82
CA ALA A 146 -4.19 -18.38 -17.24
C ALA A 146 -3.26 -19.18 -16.32
N HIS A 147 -3.42 -19.02 -15.01
CA HIS A 147 -2.81 -19.93 -14.05
C HIS A 147 -3.50 -21.29 -14.26
N ARG A 148 -2.87 -22.15 -15.06
CA ARG A 148 -3.28 -23.54 -15.21
C ARG A 148 -3.06 -24.23 -13.86
N VAL A 149 -4.12 -24.32 -13.06
CA VAL A 149 -4.22 -25.36 -12.05
C VAL A 149 -4.54 -26.64 -12.81
N THR A 150 -3.49 -27.36 -13.22
CA THR A 150 -3.62 -28.74 -13.68
C THR A 150 -3.99 -29.57 -12.46
N ILE A 151 -5.25 -29.96 -12.35
CA ILE A 151 -5.68 -31.01 -11.41
C ILE A 151 -5.44 -32.32 -12.15
N GLN A 152 -4.49 -33.12 -11.66
CA GLN A 152 -4.33 -34.52 -12.04
C GLN A 152 -5.42 -35.37 -11.38
#